data_AF-A0A952FLF4-F1
#
_entry.id   AF-A0A952FLF4-F1
#
_cell.length_a   1.000
_cell.length_b   1.000
_cell.length_c   1.000
_cell.angle_alpha   90.00
_cell.angle_beta   90.00
_cell.angle_gamma   90.00
#
_symmetry.space_group_name_H-M   'P 1'
#
loop_
_entity.id
_entity.type
_entity.pdbx_description
1 polymer ?
#
loop_
_entity_poly.entity_id
_entity_poly.type
_entity_poly.pdbx_seq_one_letter_code
_entity_poly.pdbx_strand_id
1 'polypeptide(L)'
;MTELTVRPLGTADVPMLLDMLRELAAFTGAPAAMTAQRADLDEALAEVPPRFRGLIAEDGSGVVGYVTYTIDYSVWTGGDFIHIDDVYVRDRARGRGIGRQLMRALADIGVSQAMRVRWEMASDNAGARRLYAGIGAEPEDKTIWRWPVAAMDSFLNRSEPPPAPDAVPSEAGRGLPGEDGFILVLRRDGGTD
;
A
#
# COMPACT_ATOMS: atom_id res chain seq x y z
N MET A 1 -10.54 26.52 12.29
CA MET A 1 -10.21 25.13 11.90
C MET A 1 -9.76 25.18 10.46
N THR A 2 -8.51 24.83 10.16
CA THR A 2 -8.06 24.72 8.77
C THR A 2 -8.71 23.49 8.14
N GLU A 3 -9.22 23.65 6.93
CA GLU A 3 -9.88 22.61 6.14
C GLU A 3 -8.88 21.51 5.75
N LEU A 4 -9.33 20.25 5.73
CA LEU A 4 -8.52 19.14 5.23
C LEU A 4 -8.57 19.15 3.70
N THR A 5 -7.42 19.15 3.05
CA THR A 5 -7.31 19.11 1.59
C THR A 5 -6.64 17.81 1.15
N VAL A 6 -7.13 17.20 0.08
CA VAL A 6 -6.47 16.09 -0.61
C VAL A 6 -5.94 16.58 -1.94
N ARG A 7 -4.65 16.38 -2.20
CA ARG A 7 -3.99 16.82 -3.44
C ARG A 7 -2.98 15.77 -3.96
N PRO A 8 -2.59 15.83 -5.24
CA PRO A 8 -1.51 15.01 -5.76
C PRO A 8 -0.20 15.18 -4.98
N LEU A 9 0.49 14.05 -4.82
CA LEU A 9 1.87 13.98 -4.34
C LEU A 9 2.82 14.52 -5.42
N GLY A 10 3.74 15.41 -5.05
CA GLY A 10 4.84 15.87 -5.90
C GLY A 10 6.21 15.56 -5.31
N THR A 11 7.27 15.81 -6.08
CA THR A 11 8.67 15.59 -5.64
C THR A 11 9.04 16.43 -4.39
N ALA A 12 8.41 17.60 -4.22
CA ALA A 12 8.56 18.42 -3.03
C ALA A 12 8.07 17.75 -1.74
N ASP A 13 7.15 16.77 -1.85
CA ASP A 13 6.57 16.04 -0.73
C ASP A 13 7.38 14.79 -0.33
N VAL A 14 8.37 14.38 -1.14
CA VAL A 14 9.15 13.15 -0.92
C VAL A 14 9.81 13.08 0.46
N PRO A 15 10.42 14.14 1.02
CA PRO A 15 10.96 14.10 2.38
C PRO A 15 9.90 13.69 3.41
N MET A 16 8.70 14.26 3.31
CA MET A 16 7.58 13.96 4.20
C MET A 16 7.06 12.53 3.98
N LEU A 17 6.96 12.10 2.72
CA LEU A 17 6.52 10.75 2.38
C LEU A 17 7.46 9.70 2.99
N LEU A 18 8.78 9.89 2.88
CA LEU A 18 9.76 9.00 3.50
C LEU A 18 9.59 8.90 5.01
N ASP A 19 9.35 10.03 5.68
CA ASP A 19 9.14 10.04 7.12
C ASP A 19 7.87 9.24 7.48
N MET A 20 6.78 9.42 6.73
CA MET A 20 5.55 8.67 6.97
C MET A 20 5.64 7.18 6.57
N LEU A 21 6.46 6.83 5.58
CA LEU A 21 6.77 5.43 5.25
C LEU A 21 7.59 4.77 6.36
N ARG A 22 8.54 5.49 6.98
CA ARG A 22 9.27 5.00 8.16
C ARG A 22 8.34 4.82 9.37
N GLU A 23 7.42 5.76 9.59
CA GLU A 23 6.38 5.60 10.62
C GLU A 23 5.54 4.35 10.37
N LEU A 24 5.12 4.12 9.11
CA LEU A 24 4.36 2.93 8.73
C LEU A 24 5.17 1.65 8.97
N ALA A 25 6.43 1.60 8.53
CA ALA A 25 7.31 0.44 8.70
C ALA A 25 7.57 0.13 10.18
N ALA A 26 7.71 1.15 11.02
CA ALA A 26 7.80 0.98 12.48
C ALA A 26 6.49 0.43 13.06
N PHE A 27 5.34 0.93 12.60
CA PHE A 27 4.03 0.47 13.05
C PHE A 27 3.76 -1.00 12.65
N THR A 28 4.19 -1.42 11.46
CA THR A 28 4.02 -2.81 10.98
C THR A 28 5.05 -3.78 11.57
N GLY A 29 6.00 -3.31 12.37
CA GLY A 29 7.06 -4.13 12.94
C GLY A 29 8.13 -4.54 11.93
N ALA A 30 8.19 -3.85 10.78
CA ALA A 30 9.10 -4.13 9.68
C ALA A 30 9.99 -2.92 9.31
N PRO A 31 10.65 -2.23 10.26
CA PRO A 31 11.47 -1.06 9.93
C PRO A 31 12.66 -1.39 9.00
N ALA A 32 13.18 -2.62 9.07
CA ALA A 32 14.28 -3.08 8.23
C ALA A 32 13.87 -3.30 6.76
N ALA A 33 12.57 -3.53 6.47
CA ALA A 33 12.04 -3.62 5.11
C ALA A 33 12.18 -2.30 4.35
N MET A 34 12.16 -1.19 5.08
CA MET A 34 12.16 0.14 4.47
C MET A 34 13.59 0.52 4.04
N THR A 35 13.94 0.14 2.82
CA THR A 35 15.25 0.39 2.22
C THR A 35 15.29 1.58 1.27
N ALA A 36 14.12 2.02 0.80
CA ALA A 36 13.98 3.11 -0.17
C ALA A 36 14.58 4.44 0.36
N GLN A 37 15.31 5.10 -0.52
CA GLN A 37 15.96 6.39 -0.30
C GLN A 37 15.22 7.50 -1.03
N ARG A 38 15.56 8.74 -0.68
CA ARG A 38 15.00 9.94 -1.33
C ARG A 38 15.23 9.97 -2.83
N ALA A 39 16.43 9.59 -3.26
CA ALA A 39 16.78 9.56 -4.68
C ALA A 39 15.87 8.60 -5.46
N ASP A 40 15.59 7.42 -4.91
CA ASP A 40 14.74 6.41 -5.56
C ASP A 40 13.32 6.94 -5.80
N LEU A 41 12.74 7.60 -4.79
CA LEU A 41 11.37 8.14 -4.88
C LEU A 41 11.29 9.42 -5.74
N ASP A 42 12.31 10.29 -5.66
CA ASP A 42 12.41 11.47 -6.52
C ASP A 42 12.50 11.06 -8.00
N GLU A 43 13.36 10.09 -8.33
CA GLU A 43 13.52 9.55 -9.69
C GLU A 43 12.22 8.93 -10.19
N ALA A 44 11.63 8.03 -9.41
CA ALA A 44 10.40 7.34 -9.78
C ALA A 44 9.18 8.27 -9.98
N LEU A 45 9.09 9.39 -9.26
CA LEU A 45 8.06 10.42 -9.45
C LEU A 45 8.34 11.34 -10.66
N ALA A 46 9.60 11.54 -11.02
CA ALA A 46 10.01 12.43 -12.10
C ALA A 46 9.92 11.78 -13.50
N GLU A 47 9.84 10.45 -13.58
CA GLU A 47 9.63 9.71 -14.81
C GLU A 47 8.32 10.09 -15.53
N VAL A 48 8.26 9.86 -16.84
CA VAL A 48 7.08 10.15 -17.68
C VAL A 48 6.72 8.90 -18.51
N PRO A 49 5.66 8.15 -18.11
CA PRO A 49 4.83 8.34 -16.93
C PRO A 49 5.56 7.99 -15.62
N PRO A 50 5.14 8.55 -14.45
CA PRO A 50 5.74 8.20 -13.16
C PRO A 50 5.55 6.72 -12.83
N ARG A 51 6.56 6.09 -12.22
CA ARG A 51 6.52 4.68 -11.80
C ARG A 51 5.51 4.44 -10.70
N PHE A 52 5.33 5.41 -9.80
CA PHE A 52 4.23 5.44 -8.84
C PHE A 52 3.64 6.84 -8.78
N ARG A 53 2.43 6.93 -8.24
CA ARG A 53 1.69 8.17 -7.99
C ARG A 53 1.25 8.18 -6.54
N GLY A 54 0.81 9.34 -6.06
CA GLY A 54 0.18 9.41 -4.76
C GLY A 54 -0.77 10.57 -4.61
N LEU A 55 -1.62 10.48 -3.59
CA LEU A 55 -2.40 11.59 -3.06
C LEU A 55 -2.01 11.77 -1.61
N ILE A 56 -1.91 13.02 -1.17
CA ILE A 56 -1.66 13.35 0.22
C ILE A 56 -2.84 14.13 0.80
N ALA A 57 -3.11 13.88 2.07
CA ALA A 57 -4.08 14.64 2.86
C ALA A 57 -3.32 15.57 3.81
N GLU A 58 -3.59 16.86 3.74
CA GLU A 58 -2.96 17.88 4.56
C GLU A 58 -4.00 18.76 5.25
N ASP A 59 -3.69 19.18 6.47
CA ASP A 59 -4.46 20.18 7.22
C ASP A 59 -3.52 21.29 7.72
N GLY A 60 -4.01 22.18 8.60
CA GLY A 60 -3.21 23.27 9.17
C GLY A 60 -1.96 22.83 9.96
N SER A 61 -1.80 21.53 10.24
CA SER A 61 -0.63 20.94 10.88
C SER A 61 0.34 20.28 9.89
N GLY A 62 0.10 20.40 8.58
CA GLY A 62 0.86 19.76 7.51
C GLY A 62 0.23 18.45 7.05
N VAL A 63 1.03 17.60 6.41
CA VAL A 63 0.57 16.34 5.83
C VAL A 63 0.30 15.31 6.93
N VAL A 64 -0.89 14.73 6.89
CA VAL A 64 -1.45 13.84 7.92
C VAL A 64 -1.83 12.46 7.39
N GLY A 65 -1.88 12.27 6.08
CA GLY A 65 -2.08 10.97 5.46
C GLY A 65 -1.66 10.94 3.99
N TYR A 66 -1.50 9.75 3.43
CA TYR A 66 -1.25 9.55 2.00
C TYR A 66 -1.89 8.25 1.50
N VAL A 67 -2.04 8.17 0.18
CA VAL A 67 -2.19 6.94 -0.58
C VAL A 67 -1.15 6.92 -1.70
N THR A 68 -0.41 5.83 -1.86
CA THR A 68 0.49 5.57 -3.00
C THR A 68 -0.09 4.47 -3.88
N TYR A 69 0.08 4.60 -5.19
CA TYR A 69 -0.47 3.64 -6.16
C TYR A 69 0.30 3.62 -7.48
N THR A 70 0.24 2.49 -8.18
CA THR A 70 0.69 2.33 -9.56
C THR A 70 -0.50 2.21 -10.51
N ILE A 71 -0.21 2.27 -11.81
CA ILE A 71 -1.17 1.90 -12.86
C ILE A 71 -0.64 0.62 -13.50
N ASP A 72 -1.39 -0.45 -13.34
CA ASP A 72 -1.04 -1.80 -13.78
C ASP A 72 -1.94 -2.22 -14.95
N TYR A 73 -1.48 -3.15 -15.79
CA TYR A 73 -2.24 -3.63 -16.95
C TYR A 73 -2.79 -5.04 -16.73
N SER A 74 -4.06 -5.24 -17.03
CA SER A 74 -4.70 -6.56 -16.98
C SER A 74 -4.93 -7.12 -18.37
N VAL A 75 -4.16 -8.14 -18.74
CA VAL A 75 -4.33 -8.86 -20.02
C VAL A 75 -5.68 -9.57 -20.15
N TRP A 76 -6.33 -9.87 -19.03
CA TRP A 76 -7.67 -10.47 -19.00
C TRP A 76 -8.77 -9.49 -19.40
N THR A 77 -8.59 -8.21 -19.09
CA THR A 77 -9.58 -7.15 -19.36
C THR A 77 -9.11 -6.21 -20.48
N GLY A 78 -7.88 -6.38 -20.96
CA GLY A 78 -7.28 -5.54 -21.99
C GLY A 78 -7.10 -4.08 -21.59
N GLY A 79 -6.93 -3.77 -20.30
CA GLY A 79 -6.91 -2.39 -19.82
C GLY A 79 -6.23 -2.18 -18.48
N ASP A 80 -5.96 -0.90 -18.22
CA ASP A 80 -5.28 -0.41 -17.02
C ASP A 80 -6.18 -0.50 -15.77
N PHE A 81 -5.56 -0.61 -14.61
CA PHE A 81 -6.20 -0.51 -13.31
C PHE A 81 -5.26 0.14 -12.28
N ILE A 82 -5.83 0.73 -11.25
CA ILE A 82 -5.08 1.31 -10.13
C ILE A 82 -4.73 0.18 -9.16
N HIS A 83 -3.46 0.05 -8.80
CA HIS A 83 -3.01 -0.82 -7.72
C HIS A 83 -2.48 0.05 -6.57
N ILE A 84 -3.15 0.01 -5.41
CA ILE A 84 -2.67 0.72 -4.22
C ILE A 84 -1.54 -0.08 -3.59
N ASP A 85 -0.43 0.62 -3.37
CA ASP A 85 0.72 0.13 -2.62
C ASP A 85 0.45 0.32 -1.12
N ASP A 86 0.26 1.57 -0.66
CA ASP A 86 -0.02 1.88 0.74
C ASP A 86 -1.08 2.99 0.91
N VAL A 87 -1.84 2.93 2.01
CA VAL A 87 -2.59 4.07 2.58
C VAL A 87 -2.24 4.16 4.06
N TYR A 88 -1.82 5.33 4.47
CA TYR A 88 -1.44 5.57 5.84
C TYR A 88 -1.98 6.92 6.32
N VAL A 89 -2.44 6.93 7.57
CA VAL A 89 -2.85 8.14 8.28
C VAL A 89 -2.07 8.15 9.60
N ARG A 90 -1.38 9.27 9.85
CA ARG A 90 -0.63 9.48 11.09
C ARG A 90 -1.53 9.25 12.29
N ASP A 91 -0.98 8.64 13.34
CA ASP A 91 -1.77 8.21 14.50
C ASP A 91 -2.60 9.35 15.10
N ARG A 92 -1.98 10.54 15.28
CA ARG A 92 -2.62 11.78 15.76
C ARG A 92 -3.79 12.29 14.93
N ALA A 93 -3.98 11.79 13.71
CA ALA A 93 -5.00 12.24 12.77
C ALA A 93 -6.03 11.13 12.42
N ARG A 94 -5.91 9.95 13.01
CA ARG A 94 -6.87 8.85 12.83
C ARG A 94 -8.23 9.18 13.46
N GLY A 95 -9.28 8.47 13.03
CA GLY A 95 -10.66 8.70 13.50
C GLY A 95 -11.32 9.97 12.92
N ARG A 96 -10.63 10.73 12.08
CA ARG A 96 -11.13 11.97 11.45
C ARG A 96 -11.67 11.77 10.03
N GLY A 97 -11.88 10.52 9.61
CA GLY A 97 -12.35 10.19 8.25
C GLY A 97 -11.33 10.41 7.12
N ILE A 98 -10.05 10.71 7.44
CA ILE A 98 -9.01 11.03 6.44
C ILE A 98 -8.79 9.91 5.43
N GLY A 99 -8.73 8.65 5.90
CA GLY A 99 -8.59 7.50 4.99
C GLY A 99 -9.74 7.40 3.99
N ARG A 100 -10.97 7.70 4.40
CA ARG A 100 -12.13 7.75 3.50
C ARG A 100 -12.01 8.87 2.47
N GLN A 101 -11.45 10.01 2.84
CA GLN A 101 -11.24 11.13 1.91
C GLN A 101 -10.13 10.83 0.89
N LEU A 102 -9.04 10.17 1.31
CA LEU A 102 -8.00 9.67 0.40
C LEU A 102 -8.58 8.67 -0.61
N MET A 103 -9.35 7.68 -0.12
CA MET A 103 -10.00 6.68 -0.99
C MET A 103 -11.04 7.30 -1.92
N ARG A 104 -11.77 8.33 -1.47
CA ARG A 104 -12.71 9.08 -2.31
C ARG A 104 -12.00 9.78 -3.46
N ALA A 105 -10.91 10.49 -3.17
CA ALA A 105 -10.14 11.16 -4.20
C ALA A 105 -9.51 10.15 -5.19
N LEU A 106 -9.10 8.98 -4.73
CA LEU A 106 -8.66 7.88 -5.61
C LEU A 106 -9.80 7.32 -6.47
N ALA A 107 -11.01 7.20 -5.90
CA ALA A 107 -12.19 6.76 -6.64
C ALA A 107 -12.57 7.73 -7.76
N ASP A 108 -12.42 9.04 -7.55
CA ASP A 108 -12.64 10.04 -8.60
C ASP A 108 -11.67 9.83 -9.79
N ILE A 109 -10.42 9.45 -9.51
CA ILE A 109 -9.44 9.06 -10.55
C ILE A 109 -9.88 7.77 -11.26
N GLY A 110 -10.27 6.74 -10.51
CA GLY A 110 -10.74 5.48 -11.07
C GLY A 110 -11.95 5.65 -11.98
N VAL A 111 -12.96 6.40 -11.54
CA VAL A 111 -14.17 6.68 -12.34
C VAL A 111 -13.84 7.48 -13.60
N SER A 112 -13.05 8.55 -13.48
CA SER A 112 -12.73 9.42 -14.62
C SER A 112 -11.93 8.72 -15.72
N GLN A 113 -11.14 7.70 -15.37
CA GLN A 113 -10.31 6.95 -16.31
C GLN A 113 -10.83 5.53 -16.58
N ALA A 114 -12.04 5.20 -16.10
CA ALA A 114 -12.64 3.87 -16.18
C ALA A 114 -11.73 2.73 -15.65
N MET A 115 -10.97 3.02 -14.59
CA MET A 115 -10.06 2.09 -13.95
C MET A 115 -10.64 1.57 -12.63
N ARG A 116 -10.66 0.23 -12.50
CA ARG A 116 -10.89 -0.41 -11.20
C ARG A 116 -9.69 -0.19 -10.27
N VAL A 117 -9.91 -0.32 -8.98
CA VAL A 117 -8.88 -0.17 -7.94
C VAL A 117 -8.69 -1.51 -7.22
N ARG A 118 -7.44 -1.93 -7.01
CA ARG A 118 -7.07 -3.16 -6.32
C ARG A 118 -5.99 -2.90 -5.28
N TRP A 119 -6.00 -3.69 -4.21
CA TRP A 119 -5.03 -3.62 -3.14
C TRP A 119 -5.13 -4.85 -2.26
N GLU A 120 -4.14 -5.02 -1.41
CA GLU A 120 -4.08 -6.08 -0.42
C GLU A 120 -4.12 -5.49 0.99
N MET A 121 -4.60 -6.27 1.94
CA MET A 121 -4.59 -5.92 3.36
C MET A 121 -4.31 -7.17 4.19
N ALA A 122 -3.73 -7.00 5.37
CA ALA A 122 -3.63 -8.13 6.28
C ALA A 122 -5.01 -8.61 6.71
N SER A 123 -5.16 -9.93 6.75
CA SER A 123 -6.40 -10.60 7.08
C SER A 123 -6.93 -10.26 8.47
N ASP A 124 -6.08 -9.85 9.41
CA ASP A 124 -6.44 -9.46 10.78
C ASP A 124 -6.70 -7.96 10.97
N ASN A 125 -6.60 -7.14 9.92
CA ASN A 125 -6.79 -5.69 10.02
C ASN A 125 -8.27 -5.29 9.94
N ALA A 126 -8.97 -5.40 11.08
CA ALA A 126 -10.39 -5.11 11.19
C ALA A 126 -10.76 -3.64 10.84
N GLY A 127 -9.88 -2.68 11.14
CA GLY A 127 -10.12 -1.27 10.84
C GLY A 127 -10.09 -0.99 9.34
N ALA A 128 -9.12 -1.54 8.61
CA ALA A 128 -9.08 -1.50 7.16
C ALA A 128 -10.30 -2.20 6.54
N ARG A 129 -10.67 -3.39 7.03
CA ARG A 129 -11.88 -4.10 6.57
C ARG A 129 -13.14 -3.25 6.70
N ARG A 130 -13.33 -2.54 7.83
CA ARG A 130 -14.47 -1.63 8.03
C ARG A 130 -14.45 -0.44 7.08
N LEU A 131 -13.28 0.16 6.85
CA LEU A 131 -13.14 1.24 5.87
C LEU A 131 -13.59 0.75 4.48
N TYR A 132 -13.04 -0.37 4.01
CA TYR A 132 -13.24 -0.86 2.66
C TYR A 132 -14.68 -1.31 2.40
N ALA A 133 -15.26 -2.06 3.33
CA ALA A 133 -16.69 -2.38 3.26
C ALA A 133 -17.55 -1.10 3.25
N GLY A 134 -17.17 -0.09 4.04
CA GLY A 134 -17.86 1.19 4.12
C GLY A 134 -17.79 2.05 2.86
N ILE A 135 -16.84 1.79 1.94
CA ILE A 135 -16.76 2.45 0.63
C ILE A 135 -17.30 1.55 -0.51
N GLY A 136 -17.89 0.40 -0.18
CA GLY A 136 -18.45 -0.53 -1.17
C GLY A 136 -17.42 -1.41 -1.88
N ALA A 137 -16.20 -1.54 -1.34
CA ALA A 137 -15.22 -2.49 -1.86
C ALA A 137 -15.53 -3.91 -1.41
N GLU A 138 -15.31 -4.88 -2.29
CA GLU A 138 -15.58 -6.30 -2.06
C GLU A 138 -14.27 -7.10 -1.98
N PRO A 139 -14.14 -8.06 -1.04
CA PRO A 139 -12.94 -8.88 -0.93
C PRO A 139 -12.86 -9.94 -2.05
N GLU A 140 -11.66 -10.17 -2.58
CA GLU A 140 -11.34 -11.34 -3.41
C GLU A 140 -10.56 -12.37 -2.57
N ASP A 141 -10.88 -13.66 -2.70
CA ASP A 141 -10.14 -14.74 -2.02
C ASP A 141 -8.86 -15.08 -2.80
N LYS A 142 -7.73 -14.53 -2.35
CA LYS A 142 -6.40 -14.71 -2.97
C LYS A 142 -5.30 -14.77 -1.92
N THR A 143 -4.32 -15.63 -2.19
CA THR A 143 -3.10 -15.76 -1.37
C THR A 143 -1.90 -15.18 -2.13
N ILE A 144 -1.15 -14.28 -1.48
CA ILE A 144 0.09 -13.74 -2.04
C ILE A 144 1.22 -14.74 -1.81
N TRP A 145 1.85 -15.20 -2.89
CA TRP A 145 3.07 -16.01 -2.85
C TRP A 145 4.29 -15.12 -3.05
N ARG A 146 5.33 -15.35 -2.24
CA ARG A 146 6.61 -14.63 -2.34
C ARG A 146 7.71 -15.57 -2.78
N TRP A 147 8.54 -15.12 -3.73
CA TRP A 147 9.73 -15.82 -4.19
C TRP A 147 10.94 -14.89 -4.04
N PRO A 148 11.67 -14.95 -2.92
CA PRO A 148 12.80 -14.06 -2.67
C PRO A 148 13.91 -14.25 -3.71
N VAL A 149 14.63 -13.18 -4.05
CA VAL A 149 15.72 -13.20 -5.05
C VAL A 149 16.77 -14.27 -4.71
N ALA A 150 17.17 -14.42 -3.45
CA ALA A 150 18.11 -15.47 -3.03
C ALA A 150 17.59 -16.89 -3.31
N ALA A 151 16.27 -17.10 -3.20
CA ALA A 151 15.64 -18.38 -3.53
C ALA A 151 15.55 -18.59 -5.06
N MET A 152 15.37 -17.52 -5.84
CA MET A 152 15.46 -17.57 -7.31
C MET A 152 16.87 -17.94 -7.77
N ASP A 153 17.90 -17.26 -7.24
CA ASP A 153 19.31 -17.57 -7.55
C ASP A 153 19.63 -19.02 -7.19
N SER A 154 19.25 -19.43 -5.98
CA SER A 154 19.39 -20.82 -5.56
C SER A 154 18.68 -21.79 -6.49
N PHE A 155 17.53 -21.45 -7.07
CA PHE A 155 16.81 -22.30 -8.02
C PHE A 155 17.52 -22.40 -9.37
N LEU A 156 18.02 -21.29 -9.90
CA LEU A 156 18.75 -21.26 -11.17
C LEU A 156 20.07 -22.05 -11.10
N ASN A 157 20.71 -22.09 -9.94
CA ASN A 157 22.01 -22.74 -9.74
C ASN A 157 21.91 -24.22 -9.33
N ARG A 158 20.72 -24.84 -9.35
CA ARG A 158 20.58 -26.28 -9.06
C ARG A 158 20.81 -27.12 -10.30
N SER A 159 21.50 -28.24 -10.13
CA SER A 159 21.66 -29.23 -11.19
C SER A 159 20.42 -30.11 -11.39
N GLU A 160 19.56 -30.21 -10.38
CA GLU A 160 18.33 -31.01 -10.39
C GLU A 160 17.14 -30.19 -9.84
N PRO A 161 15.89 -30.50 -10.28
CA PRO A 161 14.70 -29.85 -9.76
C PRO A 161 14.60 -30.03 -8.23
N PRO A 162 14.10 -29.03 -7.49
CA PRO A 162 13.84 -29.23 -6.06
C PRO A 162 12.85 -30.40 -5.87
N PRO A 163 13.05 -31.26 -4.85
CA PRO A 163 12.04 -32.26 -4.52
C PRO A 163 10.71 -31.57 -4.23
N ALA A 164 9.60 -32.26 -4.53
CA ALA A 164 8.29 -31.77 -4.14
C ALA A 164 8.28 -31.53 -2.61
N PRO A 165 7.79 -30.38 -2.13
CA PRO A 165 7.82 -30.09 -0.72
C PRO A 165 6.96 -31.09 0.06
N ASP A 166 7.46 -31.55 1.22
CA ASP A 166 6.76 -32.51 2.09
C ASP A 166 5.42 -31.97 2.61
N ALA A 167 5.25 -30.64 2.63
CA ALA A 167 4.00 -29.95 2.88
C ALA A 167 3.92 -28.65 2.09
N VAL A 168 2.72 -28.31 1.59
CA VAL A 168 2.44 -26.97 1.08
C VAL A 168 2.58 -25.98 2.25
N PRO A 169 3.31 -24.87 2.09
CA PRO A 169 3.42 -23.86 3.15
C PRO A 169 2.03 -23.45 3.65
N SER A 170 1.77 -23.60 4.96
CA SER A 170 0.46 -23.27 5.53
C SER A 170 0.18 -21.76 5.51
N GLU A 171 -1.07 -21.37 5.30
CA GLU A 171 -1.53 -19.98 5.45
C GLU A 171 -1.51 -19.50 6.91
N ALA A 172 -1.47 -20.42 7.87
CA ALA A 172 -1.51 -20.14 9.29
C ALA A 172 -0.20 -19.50 9.80
N GLY A 173 -0.31 -18.35 10.47
CA GLY A 173 0.76 -17.79 11.32
C GLY A 173 1.74 -16.82 10.66
N ARG A 174 1.54 -16.41 9.40
CA ARG A 174 2.33 -15.31 8.80
C ARG A 174 1.78 -13.95 9.23
N GLY A 175 1.96 -13.61 10.52
CA GLY A 175 2.12 -12.21 10.87
C GLY A 175 3.29 -11.65 10.06
N LEU A 176 3.15 -10.43 9.53
CA LEU A 176 4.13 -9.83 8.63
C LEU A 176 5.58 -9.93 9.14
N PRO A 177 6.48 -10.63 8.43
CA PRO A 177 7.90 -10.47 8.63
C PRO A 177 8.40 -9.41 7.65
N GLY A 178 8.65 -8.21 8.17
CA GLY A 178 10.00 -7.65 8.23
C GLY A 178 10.73 -7.18 6.97
N GLU A 179 10.40 -7.62 5.74
CA GLU A 179 11.27 -7.35 4.58
C GLU A 179 10.61 -6.76 3.34
N ASP A 180 9.29 -6.88 3.14
CA ASP A 180 8.61 -6.23 2.01
C ASP A 180 7.26 -5.69 2.47
N GLY A 181 7.02 -4.40 2.20
CA GLY A 181 5.83 -3.65 2.58
C GLY A 181 4.55 -4.33 2.10
N PHE A 182 3.80 -4.87 3.03
CA PHE A 182 2.37 -5.09 2.89
C PHE A 182 1.79 -4.60 4.21
N ILE A 183 0.97 -3.55 4.20
CA ILE A 183 -0.24 -3.35 5.03
C ILE A 183 -0.54 -1.85 5.08
N LEU A 184 -1.74 -1.58 4.63
CA LEU A 184 -2.51 -0.38 4.84
C LEU A 184 -3.10 -0.31 6.26
N VAL A 185 -2.76 0.70 7.07
CA VAL A 185 -3.21 0.77 8.48
C VAL A 185 -4.15 1.94 8.75
N LEU A 186 -5.43 1.61 8.85
CA LEU A 186 -6.37 2.28 9.75
C LEU A 186 -6.66 1.36 10.93
N ARG A 187 -6.28 1.78 12.14
CA ARG A 187 -6.58 1.25 13.49
C ARG A 187 -6.66 -0.30 13.65
N ARG A 188 -5.75 -0.86 14.46
CA ARG A 188 -5.88 -2.24 14.97
C ARG A 188 -6.99 -2.40 16.02
N ASP A 189 -7.42 -1.33 16.70
CA ASP A 189 -8.29 -1.44 17.88
C ASP A 189 -9.68 -0.78 17.72
N GLY A 190 -10.72 -1.63 17.73
CA GLY A 190 -11.88 -1.60 18.66
C GLY A 190 -12.78 -0.36 18.85
N GLY A 191 -12.55 0.78 18.21
CA GLY A 191 -13.40 1.97 18.39
C GLY A 191 -14.44 2.15 17.28
N THR A 192 -15.72 2.26 17.66
CA THR A 192 -16.82 2.77 16.81
C THR A 192 -16.66 4.28 16.65
N ASP A 193 -16.38 4.73 15.42
CA ASP A 193 -16.98 5.88 14.71
C ASP A 193 -16.11 6.33 13.51
#